data_AF-A0AAI9A012-F1
#
_entry.id   AF-A0AAI9A012-F1
#
_cell.length_a   1.000
_cell.length_b   1.000
_cell.length_c   1.000
_cell.angle_alpha   90.00
_cell.angle_beta   90.00
_cell.angle_gamma   90.00
#
_symmetry.space_group_name_H-M   'P 1'
#
loop_
_entity.id
_entity.type
_entity.pdbx_description
1 polymer ?
#
loop_
_entity_poly.entity_id
_entity_poly.type
_entity_poly.pdbx_seq_one_letter_code
_entity_poly.pdbx_strand_id
1 'polypeptide(L)'
;MYQDEAGFGRISKLGSCWSPIGVGPHVHSHYIREFHYCYGAVDAHTGESFFLIAGGCNTEWMNAFLEELSQAYPYDYFLLVMDNAIWHKSSTLKIPTNIGFAFIPPYTPEMNPLNKC
;
A
#
# COMPACT_ATOMS: atom_id res chain seq x y z
N MET A 1 11.14 -5.69 7.95
CA MET A 1 10.35 -5.50 6.71
C MET A 1 9.75 -4.11 6.71
N TYR A 2 9.81 -3.40 5.58
CA TYR A 2 9.08 -2.16 5.35
C TYR A 2 7.71 -2.49 4.81
N GLN A 3 6.68 -1.78 5.26
CA GLN A 3 5.32 -1.97 4.79
C GLN A 3 4.77 -0.68 4.18
N ASP A 4 3.96 -0.83 3.14
CA ASP A 4 3.28 0.27 2.46
C ASP A 4 1.95 -0.19 1.86
N GLU A 5 1.08 0.77 1.57
CA GLU A 5 -0.21 0.54 0.90
C GLU A 5 -0.32 1.34 -0.40
N ALA A 6 -0.59 0.64 -1.50
CA ALA A 6 -0.82 1.26 -2.80
C ALA A 6 -2.28 1.12 -3.24
N GLY A 7 -2.92 2.24 -3.55
CA GLY A 7 -4.28 2.28 -4.11
C GLY A 7 -4.27 2.26 -5.64
N PHE A 8 -4.86 1.23 -6.23
CA PHE A 8 -5.02 1.06 -7.68
C PHE A 8 -6.47 1.34 -8.08
N GLY A 9 -6.69 2.54 -8.61
CA GLY A 9 -7.98 2.97 -9.16
C GLY A 9 -8.04 2.84 -10.67
N ARG A 10 -9.21 2.52 -11.22
CA ARG A 10 -9.46 2.62 -12.66
C ARG A 10 -9.66 4.09 -13.07
N ILE A 11 -8.55 4.82 -13.13
CA ILE A 11 -8.52 6.24 -13.51
C ILE A 11 -8.01 6.36 -14.95
N SER A 12 -8.89 6.82 -15.84
CA SER A 12 -8.50 7.17 -17.21
C SER A 12 -7.65 8.44 -17.19
N LYS A 13 -6.34 8.33 -17.43
CA LYS A 13 -5.49 9.51 -17.62
C LYS A 13 -5.68 10.05 -19.03
N LEU A 14 -6.09 11.31 -19.14
CA LEU A 14 -6.14 12.00 -20.43
C LEU A 14 -4.70 12.26 -20.90
N GLY A 15 -4.37 11.76 -22.09
CA GLY A 15 -3.10 11.99 -22.75
C GLY A 15 -3.16 13.14 -23.76
N SER A 16 -2.00 13.66 -24.15
CA SER A 16 -1.89 14.60 -25.27
C SER A 16 -2.19 13.89 -26.59
N CYS A 17 -3.00 14.52 -27.45
CA CYS A 17 -3.25 14.05 -28.82
C CYS A 17 -3.15 15.20 -29.83
N TRP A 18 -2.86 14.86 -31.09
CA TRP A 18 -2.82 15.82 -32.18
C TRP A 18 -4.24 16.05 -32.72
N SER A 19 -4.59 17.31 -32.99
CA SER A 19 -5.86 17.71 -33.55
C SER A 19 -5.67 18.80 -34.62
N PRO A 20 -6.50 18.86 -35.68
CA PRO A 20 -6.46 19.96 -36.64
C PRO A 20 -6.60 21.33 -35.98
N ILE A 21 -6.00 22.35 -36.60
CA ILE A 21 -6.06 23.74 -36.11
C ILE A 21 -7.52 24.18 -36.05
N GLY A 22 -7.96 24.62 -34.87
CA GLY A 22 -9.33 25.06 -34.61
C GLY A 22 -10.28 23.96 -34.11
N VAL A 23 -9.82 22.71 -33.97
CA VAL A 23 -10.65 21.59 -33.47
C VAL A 23 -10.16 21.17 -32.08
N GLY A 24 -11.04 21.29 -31.07
CA GLY A 24 -10.81 20.73 -29.74
C GLY A 24 -11.17 19.24 -29.72
N PRO A 25 -10.22 18.32 -29.46
CA PRO A 25 -10.53 16.90 -29.39
C PRO A 25 -11.37 16.61 -28.13
N HIS A 26 -12.55 16.04 -28.33
CA HIS A 26 -13.39 15.55 -27.24
C HIS A 26 -13.02 14.10 -26.93
N VAL A 27 -12.45 13.87 -25.76
CA VAL A 27 -12.11 12.53 -25.27
C VAL A 27 -12.99 12.22 -24.07
N HIS A 28 -13.76 11.12 -24.17
CA HIS A 28 -14.54 10.62 -23.04
C HIS A 28 -13.58 10.04 -22.00
N SER A 29 -13.57 10.63 -20.81
CA SER A 29 -12.86 10.06 -19.65
C SER A 29 -13.86 9.30 -18.80
N HIS A 30 -13.58 8.02 -18.56
CA HIS A 30 -14.33 7.24 -17.58
C HIS A 30 -13.67 7.43 -16.21
N TYR A 31 -14.39 8.09 -15.30
CA TYR A 31 -14.03 8.20 -13.90
C TYR A 31 -14.81 7.15 -13.10
N ILE A 32 -14.27 5.93 -13.03
CA ILE A 32 -14.87 4.83 -12.27
C ILE A 32 -14.24 4.85 -10.88
N ARG A 33 -15.04 5.04 -9.83
CA ARG A 33 -14.58 5.09 -8.42
C ARG A 33 -14.39 3.68 -7.83
N GLU A 34 -13.78 2.79 -8.59
CA GLU A 34 -13.38 1.46 -8.13
C GLU A 34 -11.90 1.49 -7.80
N PHE A 35 -11.58 1.15 -6.56
CA PHE A 35 -10.21 1.12 -6.03
C PHE A 35 -9.96 -0.25 -5.42
N HIS A 36 -8.84 -0.85 -5.80
CA HIS A 36 -8.26 -1.98 -5.10
C HIS A 36 -7.04 -1.50 -4.35
N TYR A 37 -6.81 -2.01 -3.16
CA TYR A 37 -5.64 -1.68 -2.36
C TYR A 37 -4.68 -2.86 -2.39
N CYS A 38 -3.39 -2.61 -2.45
CA CYS A 38 -2.36 -3.62 -2.29
C CYS A 38 -1.56 -3.28 -1.04
N TYR A 39 -1.55 -4.21 -0.08
CA TYR A 39 -0.69 -4.16 1.08
C TYR A 39 0.58 -4.92 0.74
N GLY A 40 1.72 -4.24 0.79
CA GLY A 40 3.02 -4.84 0.51
C GLY A 40 3.94 -4.75 1.72
N ALA A 41 4.65 -5.83 2.03
CA ALA A 41 5.79 -5.83 2.93
C ALA A 41 7.03 -6.34 2.21
N VAL A 42 8.15 -5.64 2.34
CA VAL A 42 9.43 -6.03 1.72
C VAL A 42 10.52 -6.06 2.78
N ASP A 43 11.31 -7.13 2.81
CA ASP A 43 12.54 -7.14 3.58
C ASP A 43 13.67 -6.48 2.80
N ALA A 44 14.31 -5.48 3.42
CA ALA A 44 15.40 -4.75 2.79
C ALA A 44 16.70 -5.56 2.73
N HIS A 45 16.83 -6.59 3.55
CA HIS A 45 18.04 -7.41 3.62
C HIS A 45 18.00 -8.59 2.65
N THR A 46 16.91 -9.38 2.65
CA THR A 46 16.78 -10.54 1.75
C THR A 46 16.14 -10.19 0.40
N GLY A 47 15.40 -9.09 0.33
CA GLY A 47 14.59 -8.74 -0.84
C GLY A 47 13.28 -9.54 -0.94
N GLU A 48 12.94 -10.35 0.06
CA GLU A 48 11.68 -11.07 0.09
C GLU A 48 10.50 -10.11 0.24
N SER A 49 9.41 -10.41 -0.46
CA SER A 49 8.25 -9.54 -0.55
C SER A 49 6.97 -10.33 -0.33
N PHE A 50 6.07 -9.80 0.48
CA PHE A 50 4.74 -10.33 0.72
C PHE A 50 3.69 -9.30 0.28
N PHE A 51 2.66 -9.74 -0.45
CA PHE A 51 1.63 -8.86 -1.00
C PHE A 51 0.24 -9.42 -0.75
N LEU A 52 -0.70 -8.56 -0.34
CA LEU A 52 -2.12 -8.87 -0.20
C LEU A 52 -2.96 -7.85 -0.96
N ILE A 53 -3.82 -8.33 -1.87
CA ILE A 53 -4.79 -7.49 -2.57
C ILE A 53 -6.05 -7.40 -1.72
N ALA A 54 -6.35 -6.19 -1.26
CA ALA A 54 -7.48 -5.86 -0.42
C ALA A 54 -8.55 -5.08 -1.18
N GLY A 55 -9.81 -5.29 -0.82
CA GLY A 55 -10.96 -4.54 -1.35
C GLY A 55 -11.10 -3.12 -0.77
N GLY A 56 -10.26 -2.73 0.18
CA GLY A 56 -10.32 -1.43 0.85
C GLY A 56 -9.11 -1.17 1.75
N CYS A 57 -8.96 0.06 2.21
CA CYS A 57 -7.97 0.44 3.23
C CYS A 57 -8.68 0.62 4.58
N ASN A 58 -8.73 -0.44 5.39
CA ASN A 58 -9.36 -0.43 6.71
C ASN A 58 -8.61 -1.33 7.72
N THR A 59 -8.97 -1.23 8.99
CA THR A 59 -8.34 -2.03 10.07
C THR A 59 -8.55 -3.55 9.90
N GLU A 60 -9.63 -3.97 9.26
CA GLU A 60 -9.93 -5.40 9.04
C GLU A 60 -8.95 -6.01 8.03
N TRP A 61 -8.70 -5.33 6.91
CA TRP A 61 -7.72 -5.74 5.91
C TRP A 61 -6.29 -5.69 6.48
N MET A 62 -5.98 -4.72 7.34
CA MET A 62 -4.70 -4.68 8.04
C MET A 62 -4.52 -5.88 8.99
N ASN A 63 -5.57 -6.27 9.72
CA ASN A 63 -5.52 -7.46 10.57
C ASN A 63 -5.34 -8.75 9.75
N ALA A 64 -6.06 -8.88 8.63
CA ALA A 64 -5.90 -10.01 7.71
C ALA A 64 -4.47 -10.08 7.14
N PHE A 65 -3.91 -8.93 6.77
CA PHE A 65 -2.53 -8.82 6.30
C PHE A 65 -1.52 -9.31 7.35
N LEU A 66 -1.65 -8.86 8.60
CA LEU A 66 -0.76 -9.27 9.69
C LEU A 66 -0.87 -10.77 9.98
N GLU A 67 -2.09 -11.31 9.95
CA GLU A 67 -2.33 -12.74 10.15
C GLU A 67 -1.69 -13.58 9.04
N GLU A 68 -1.91 -13.23 7.77
CA GLU A 68 -1.30 -13.96 6.65
C GLU A 68 0.23 -13.84 6.64
N LEU A 69 0.76 -12.65 6.95
CA LEU A 69 2.21 -12.46 7.06
C LEU A 69 2.80 -13.31 8.19
N SER A 70 2.11 -13.37 9.33
CA SER A 70 2.51 -14.23 10.45
C SER A 70 2.44 -15.72 10.10
N GLN A 71 1.46 -16.14 9.30
CA GLN A 71 1.33 -17.53 8.86
C GLN A 71 2.35 -17.91 7.79
N ALA A 72 2.70 -16.97 6.91
CA ALA A 72 3.74 -17.16 5.90
C ALA A 72 5.12 -17.35 6.54
N TYR A 73 5.38 -16.68 7.66
CA TYR A 73 6.66 -16.73 8.37
C TYR A 73 6.48 -17.01 9.88
N PRO A 74 6.10 -18.24 10.25
CA PRO A 74 5.74 -18.57 11.62
C PRO A 74 6.93 -18.70 12.58
N TYR A 75 8.15 -18.85 12.05
CA TYR A 75 9.37 -19.06 12.85
C TYR A 75 10.27 -17.83 12.95
N ASP A 76 9.96 -16.80 12.18
CA ASP A 76 10.76 -15.58 12.11
C ASP A 76 10.07 -14.45 12.88
N TYR A 77 10.89 -13.58 13.48
CA TYR A 77 10.42 -12.37 14.13
C TYR A 77 10.70 -11.17 13.24
N PHE A 78 9.65 -10.44 12.83
CA PHE A 78 9.81 -9.28 11.96
C PHE A 78 9.52 -7.99 12.69
N LEU A 79 10.41 -7.01 12.49
CA LEU A 79 10.08 -5.62 12.75
C LEU A 79 9.44 -5.03 11.49
N LEU A 80 8.14 -4.76 11.55
CA LEU A 80 7.38 -4.10 10.50
C LEU A 80 7.52 -2.59 10.67
N VAL A 81 8.20 -1.96 9.71
CA VAL A 81 8.39 -0.52 9.65
C VAL A 81 7.27 0.08 8.83
N MET A 82 6.42 0.88 9.47
CA MET A 82 5.24 1.49 8.86
C MET A 82 5.31 3.01 8.94
N ASP A 83 4.54 3.69 8.11
CA ASP A 83 4.32 5.13 8.25
C ASP A 83 3.42 5.42 9.47
N ASN A 84 3.23 6.71 9.76
CA ASN A 84 2.52 7.13 10.96
C ASN A 84 0.99 7.24 10.75
N ALA A 85 0.41 6.54 9.75
CA ALA A 85 -1.00 6.65 9.43
C ALA A 85 -1.92 6.24 10.60
N ILE A 86 -3.09 6.87 10.64
CA ILE A 86 -4.02 6.84 11.78
C ILE A 86 -4.53 5.41 12.04
N TRP A 87 -4.68 4.59 11.00
CA TRP A 87 -5.11 3.19 11.13
C TRP A 87 -4.04 2.29 11.74
N HIS A 88 -2.75 2.58 11.60
CA HIS A 88 -1.66 1.84 12.25
C HIS A 88 -1.61 2.03 13.78
N LYS A 89 -2.34 3.04 14.30
CA LYS A 89 -2.47 3.32 15.75
C LYS A 89 -3.80 2.90 16.34
N SER A 90 -4.65 2.23 15.54
CA SER A 90 -5.94 1.80 16.03
C SER A 90 -5.77 0.71 17.09
N SER A 91 -6.41 0.90 18.24
CA SER A 91 -6.38 -0.03 19.38
C SER A 91 -7.07 -1.37 19.10
N THR A 92 -7.68 -1.54 17.92
CA THR A 92 -8.30 -2.79 17.43
C THR A 92 -7.38 -3.64 16.55
N LEU A 93 -6.12 -3.24 16.36
CA LEU A 93 -5.14 -4.07 15.66
C LEU A 93 -4.77 -5.30 16.50
N LYS A 94 -4.96 -6.48 15.91
CA LYS A 94 -4.52 -7.76 16.47
C LYS A 94 -3.10 -8.02 16.00
N ILE A 95 -2.13 -7.63 16.82
CA ILE A 95 -0.71 -7.79 16.49
C ILE A 95 -0.29 -9.22 16.85
N PRO A 96 0.16 -10.03 15.88
CA PRO A 96 0.71 -11.36 16.14
C PRO A 96 1.99 -11.28 17.00
N THR A 97 2.28 -12.31 17.79
CA THR A 97 3.42 -12.30 18.73
C THR A 97 4.78 -12.30 18.05
N ASN A 98 4.85 -12.68 16.77
CA ASN A 98 6.05 -12.69 15.94
C ASN A 98 6.28 -11.39 15.16
N ILE A 99 5.44 -10.36 15.34
CA ILE A 99 5.56 -9.08 14.63
C ILE A 99 5.69 -7.93 15.63
N GLY A 100 6.74 -7.14 15.49
CA GLY A 100 6.93 -5.86 16.18
C GLY A 100 6.68 -4.69 15.24
N PHE A 101 6.22 -3.55 15.78
CA PHE A 101 6.05 -2.33 14.98
C PHE A 101 7.14 -1.31 15.27
N ALA A 102 7.66 -0.73 14.20
CA ALA A 102 8.47 0.48 14.23
C ALA A 102 7.84 1.53 13.33
N PHE A 103 7.83 2.78 13.80
CA PHE A 103 7.22 3.90 13.08
C PHE A 103 8.30 4.82 12.55
N ILE A 104 8.17 5.21 11.29
CA ILE A 104 9.03 6.23 10.68
C ILE A 104 8.62 7.60 11.26
N PRO A 105 9.59 8.52 11.52
CA PRO A 105 9.26 9.88 11.88
C PRO A 105 8.31 10.53 10.86
N PRO A 106 7.37 11.38 11.32
CA PRO A 106 6.36 11.97 10.45
C PRO A 106 6.99 12.85 9.36
N TYR A 107 6.34 12.88 8.18
CA TYR A 107 6.73 13.66 7.00
C TYR A 107 8.05 13.28 6.32
N THR A 108 8.51 12.04 6.46
CA THR A 108 9.73 11.55 5.78
C THR A 108 9.43 10.37 4.82
N PRO A 109 8.56 10.55 3.81
CA PRO A 109 8.18 9.48 2.88
C PRO A 109 9.38 8.92 2.10
N GLU A 110 10.45 9.69 1.90
CA GLU A 110 11.68 9.27 1.24
C GLU A 110 12.46 8.17 1.96
N MET A 111 12.17 7.92 3.24
CA MET A 111 12.81 6.86 4.03
C MET A 111 12.13 5.50 3.92
N ASN A 112 10.96 5.40 3.27
CA ASN A 112 10.37 4.11 2.93
C ASN A 112 10.86 3.69 1.53
N PRO A 113 11.67 2.62 1.39
CA PRO A 113 12.12 2.15 0.08
C PRO A 113 10.96 1.74 -0.84
N LEU A 114 9.78 1.39 -0.29
CA LEU A 114 8.58 1.05 -1.06
C LEU A 114 7.95 2.23 -1.81
N ASN A 115 8.13 3.47 -1.34
CA ASN A 115 7.60 4.69 -1.98
C ASN A 115 8.29 5.04 -3.31
N LYS A 116 9.33 4.29 -3.71
CA LYS A 116 10.11 4.55 -4.93
C LYS A 116 9.75 3.62 -6.11
N CYS A 117 8.78 2.72 -5.93
CA CYS A 117 8.34 1.75 -6.93
C CYS A 117 7.22 2.29 -7.83
#